data_AF-A0A1Y2CLW2-F1
#
_entry.id   AF-A0A1Y2CLW2-F1
#
_cell.length_a   1.000
_cell.length_b   1.000
_cell.length_c   1.000
_cell.angle_alpha   90.00
_cell.angle_beta   90.00
_cell.angle_gamma   90.00
#
_symmetry.space_group_name_H-M   'P 1'
#
loop_
_entity.id
_entity.type
_entity.pdbx_description
1 polymer ?
#
loop_
_entity_poly.entity_id
_entity_poly.type
_entity_poly.pdbx_seq_one_letter_code
_entity_poly.pdbx_strand_id
1 'polypeptide(L)'
;MKAKLNQFTSELSKILYPWLLSKKHHETLGEVSASFKTQRGIVFTFPTSGFNRGVHLILTIRNILKCNLPIEIFYNGDQDLVKAKRDILAKLPGSITFVNLQERLPNVKDVFGYSIKPFVILASSFREVIFLDDDVTLLQNPDTFLAESKLWKDYGSIFFLDRSFSRGNSEWVRSFLTMPSLVAQKSRYMTNVSRDEQESSMVVLDKGRLPVLHSLLTACHMNLKESRDEALHKHTHGDKESFWIAHEMLRVPYKFVPGIGGAAGFFRTKNGVQEPEVVCGPQSHIDEKGRLIHFNGLVLSHKDDLHKGYIDFHHFVAPVNENPGNVDIGYHPWCVHSRQPEQEVIEMNEYEKGTIKQIIDLHKTLVASKFEFPFPLRRGD
;
A
#
# COMPACT_ATOMS: atom_id res chain seq x y z
N MET A 1 -32.46 12.69 -26.50
CA MET A 1 -31.23 13.20 -25.82
C MET A 1 -30.54 12.12 -25.00
N LYS A 2 -31.19 11.51 -23.99
CA LYS A 2 -30.61 10.45 -23.14
C LYS A 2 -30.01 9.25 -23.91
N ALA A 3 -30.71 8.72 -24.91
CA ALA A 3 -30.22 7.60 -25.72
C ALA A 3 -28.93 7.95 -26.50
N LYS A 4 -28.87 9.16 -27.09
CA LYS A 4 -27.67 9.65 -27.80
C LYS A 4 -26.49 9.87 -26.84
N LEU A 5 -26.76 10.41 -25.64
CA LEU A 5 -25.73 10.58 -24.61
C LEU A 5 -25.18 9.23 -24.14
N ASN A 6 -26.05 8.25 -23.86
CA ASN A 6 -25.65 6.91 -23.46
C ASN A 6 -24.80 6.22 -24.54
N GLN A 7 -25.22 6.33 -25.81
CA GLN A 7 -24.46 5.82 -26.93
C GLN A 7 -23.07 6.47 -27.00
N PHE A 8 -23.00 7.80 -26.97
CA PHE A 8 -21.74 8.54 -26.98
C PHE A 8 -20.82 8.14 -25.83
N THR A 9 -21.34 8.05 -24.60
CA THR A 9 -20.54 7.63 -23.44
C THR A 9 -20.04 6.18 -23.56
N SER A 10 -20.84 5.29 -24.15
CA SER A 10 -20.46 3.89 -24.38
C SER A 10 -19.35 3.78 -25.42
N GLU A 11 -19.48 4.50 -26.54
CA GLU A 11 -18.45 4.56 -27.59
C GLU A 11 -17.14 5.15 -27.05
N LEU A 12 -17.21 6.29 -26.34
CA LEU A 12 -16.03 6.92 -25.74
C LEU A 12 -15.36 6.02 -24.69
N SER A 13 -16.13 5.34 -23.84
CA SER A 13 -15.57 4.43 -22.83
C SER A 13 -14.82 3.26 -23.47
N LYS A 14 -15.31 2.72 -24.58
CA LYS A 14 -14.65 1.64 -25.32
C LYS A 14 -13.34 2.10 -25.98
N ILE A 15 -13.27 3.37 -26.40
CA ILE A 15 -12.05 3.97 -26.94
C ILE A 15 -11.01 4.22 -25.83
N LEU A 16 -11.45 4.71 -24.67
CA LEU A 16 -10.55 5.04 -23.55
C LEU A 16 -10.07 3.80 -22.78
N TYR A 17 -10.90 2.76 -22.68
CA TYR A 17 -10.64 1.58 -21.87
C TYR A 17 -10.78 0.25 -22.65
N PRO A 18 -10.15 0.09 -23.82
CA PRO A 18 -10.23 -1.15 -24.61
C PRO A 18 -9.59 -2.35 -23.88
N TRP A 19 -8.68 -2.07 -22.95
CA TRP A 19 -8.04 -3.06 -22.07
C TRP A 19 -8.96 -3.56 -20.94
N LEU A 20 -10.05 -2.84 -20.64
CA LEU A 20 -11.01 -3.19 -19.59
C LEU A 20 -12.32 -3.71 -20.17
N LEU A 21 -12.86 -3.02 -21.17
CA LEU A 21 -14.20 -3.27 -21.69
C LEU A 21 -14.19 -4.28 -22.83
N SER A 22 -15.02 -5.31 -22.72
CA SER A 22 -15.21 -6.34 -23.73
C SER A 22 -16.59 -6.97 -23.62
N LYS A 23 -17.12 -7.49 -24.74
CA LYS A 23 -18.40 -8.22 -24.79
C LYS A 23 -18.45 -9.46 -23.87
N LYS A 24 -17.28 -10.01 -23.51
CA LYS A 24 -17.19 -11.24 -22.71
C LYS A 24 -17.19 -10.98 -21.19
N HIS A 25 -16.80 -9.77 -20.76
CA HIS A 25 -16.63 -9.45 -19.34
C HIS A 25 -17.48 -8.26 -18.91
N HIS A 26 -17.14 -7.06 -19.38
CA HIS A 26 -17.86 -5.82 -19.05
C HIS A 26 -18.00 -4.97 -20.30
N GLU A 27 -19.21 -4.68 -20.74
CA GLU A 27 -19.46 -3.82 -21.90
C GLU A 27 -19.46 -2.33 -21.55
N THR A 28 -19.70 -2.01 -20.28
CA THR A 28 -19.83 -0.64 -19.78
C THR A 28 -19.12 -0.44 -18.43
N LEU A 29 -18.74 0.80 -18.12
CA LEU A 29 -18.24 1.16 -16.78
C LEU A 29 -19.30 0.99 -15.68
N GLY A 30 -20.59 1.04 -16.05
CA GLY A 30 -21.69 0.73 -15.15
C GLY A 30 -21.67 -0.74 -14.70
N GLU A 31 -21.38 -1.67 -15.61
CA GLU A 31 -21.19 -3.09 -15.27
C GLU A 31 -19.95 -3.34 -14.43
N VAL A 32 -18.85 -2.63 -14.71
CA VAL A 32 -17.64 -2.68 -13.86
C VAL A 32 -18.00 -2.25 -12.43
N SER A 33 -18.67 -1.11 -12.29
CA SER A 33 -19.11 -0.58 -10.99
C SER A 33 -20.09 -1.53 -10.29
N ALA A 34 -21.02 -2.13 -11.04
CA ALA A 34 -21.97 -3.10 -10.52
C ALA A 34 -21.31 -4.43 -10.11
N SER A 35 -20.06 -4.69 -10.52
CA SER A 35 -19.30 -5.88 -10.11
C SER A 35 -18.72 -5.77 -8.69
N PHE A 36 -18.73 -4.58 -8.08
CA PHE A 36 -18.27 -4.35 -6.72
C PHE A 36 -19.36 -4.80 -5.72
N LYS A 37 -19.49 -6.11 -5.53
CA LYS A 37 -20.59 -6.74 -4.78
C LYS A 37 -20.44 -6.64 -3.26
N THR A 38 -19.22 -6.49 -2.76
CA THR A 38 -18.94 -6.50 -1.33
C THR A 38 -18.55 -5.10 -0.88
N GLN A 39 -19.09 -4.63 0.24
CA GLN A 39 -18.88 -3.23 0.65
C GLN A 39 -17.39 -2.92 0.88
N ARG A 40 -16.70 -3.76 1.66
CA ARG A 40 -15.32 -3.51 2.09
C ARG A 40 -14.52 -4.80 2.15
N GLY A 41 -13.24 -4.76 1.78
CA GLY A 41 -12.34 -5.88 1.92
C GLY A 41 -10.87 -5.51 1.75
N ILE A 42 -10.01 -6.47 2.06
CA ILE A 42 -8.56 -6.34 1.98
C ILE A 42 -8.08 -7.06 0.72
N VAL A 43 -7.21 -6.41 -0.04
CA VAL A 43 -6.63 -6.97 -1.26
C VAL A 43 -5.13 -7.15 -1.07
N PHE A 44 -4.67 -8.36 -1.37
CA PHE A 44 -3.25 -8.67 -1.47
C PHE A 44 -2.90 -9.07 -2.90
N THR A 45 -1.63 -8.88 -3.25
CA THR A 45 -1.02 -9.55 -4.40
C THR A 45 0.44 -9.84 -4.08
N PHE A 46 0.85 -11.09 -4.25
CA PHE A 46 2.24 -11.48 -4.04
C PHE A 46 2.56 -12.79 -4.77
N PRO A 47 3.80 -12.92 -5.28
CA PRO A 47 4.28 -14.15 -5.87
C PRO A 47 4.52 -15.22 -4.80
N THR A 48 4.86 -16.42 -5.24
CA THR A 48 5.25 -17.56 -4.40
C THR A 48 6.40 -17.22 -3.44
N SER A 49 7.33 -16.34 -3.85
CA SER A 49 8.41 -15.85 -2.97
C SER A 49 7.92 -14.96 -1.82
N GLY A 50 6.73 -14.35 -1.96
CA GLY A 50 6.05 -13.57 -0.93
C GLY A 50 5.16 -14.38 0.01
N PHE A 51 5.01 -15.68 -0.22
CA PHE A 51 4.08 -16.54 0.51
C PHE A 51 4.25 -16.46 2.05
N ASN A 52 5.48 -16.51 2.56
CA ASN A 52 5.72 -16.46 4.00
C ASN A 52 5.28 -15.12 4.61
N ARG A 53 5.54 -14.01 3.92
CA ARG A 53 5.15 -12.67 4.36
C ARG A 53 3.63 -12.53 4.36
N GLY A 54 2.98 -12.96 3.28
CA GLY A 54 1.52 -13.01 3.18
C GLY A 54 0.87 -13.83 4.28
N VAL A 55 1.39 -15.03 4.61
CA VAL A 55 0.89 -15.85 5.73
C VAL A 55 1.00 -15.10 7.06
N HIS A 56 2.15 -14.49 7.34
CA HIS A 56 2.40 -13.74 8.57
C HIS A 56 1.47 -12.54 8.72
N LEU A 57 1.27 -11.76 7.65
CA LEU A 57 0.38 -10.61 7.64
C LEU A 57 -1.10 -11.01 7.77
N ILE A 58 -1.56 -12.04 7.03
CA ILE A 58 -2.94 -12.54 7.14
C ILE A 58 -3.22 -13.02 8.57
N LEU A 59 -2.31 -13.79 9.17
CA LEU A 59 -2.48 -14.27 10.55
C LEU A 59 -2.39 -13.12 11.57
N THR A 60 -1.59 -12.09 11.32
CA THR A 60 -1.57 -10.86 12.13
C THR A 60 -2.94 -10.18 12.11
N ILE A 61 -3.50 -9.97 10.91
CA ILE A 61 -4.82 -9.33 10.72
C ILE A 61 -5.92 -10.11 11.44
N ARG A 62 -5.90 -11.46 11.34
CA ARG A 62 -6.94 -12.31 11.91
C ARG A 62 -6.79 -12.54 13.41
N ASN A 63 -5.59 -12.90 13.85
CA ASN A 63 -5.38 -13.42 15.20
C ASN A 63 -4.96 -12.34 16.19
N ILE A 64 -4.27 -11.29 15.75
CA ILE A 64 -3.75 -10.22 16.61
C ILE A 64 -4.70 -9.02 16.54
N LEU A 65 -4.93 -8.50 15.32
CA LEU A 65 -5.75 -7.30 15.11
C LEU A 65 -7.26 -7.57 15.11
N LYS A 66 -7.66 -8.84 15.14
CA LYS A 66 -9.07 -9.29 15.18
C LYS A 66 -9.95 -8.68 14.09
N CYS A 67 -9.39 -8.49 12.90
CA CYS A 67 -10.13 -7.96 11.75
C CYS A 67 -10.81 -9.10 10.98
N ASN A 68 -12.10 -8.92 10.68
CA ASN A 68 -12.94 -9.92 10.00
C ASN A 68 -13.26 -9.56 8.54
N LEU A 69 -12.70 -8.47 8.00
CA LEU A 69 -12.93 -8.09 6.60
C LEU A 69 -12.54 -9.23 5.64
N PRO A 70 -13.34 -9.51 4.60
CA PRO A 70 -12.97 -10.51 3.60
C PRO A 70 -11.66 -10.15 2.90
N ILE A 71 -10.86 -11.16 2.55
CA ILE A 71 -9.59 -11.00 1.85
C ILE A 71 -9.71 -11.57 0.43
N GLU A 72 -9.24 -10.81 -0.56
CA GLU A 72 -8.95 -11.32 -1.90
C GLU A 72 -7.43 -11.32 -2.14
N ILE A 73 -6.89 -12.48 -2.51
CA ILE A 73 -5.48 -12.65 -2.89
C ILE A 73 -5.41 -12.79 -4.41
N PHE A 74 -4.87 -11.77 -5.05
CA PHE A 74 -4.66 -11.74 -6.48
C PHE A 74 -3.33 -12.36 -6.87
N TYR A 75 -3.35 -13.12 -7.96
CA TYR A 75 -2.16 -13.69 -8.60
C TYR A 75 -2.28 -13.57 -10.12
N ASN A 76 -1.17 -13.41 -10.81
CA ASN A 76 -1.12 -13.27 -12.27
C ASN A 76 -0.71 -14.58 -12.96
N GLY A 77 -1.64 -15.53 -13.02
CA GLY A 77 -1.40 -16.88 -13.54
C GLY A 77 -0.65 -17.79 -12.57
N ASP A 78 -0.63 -19.10 -12.85
CA ASP A 78 -0.13 -20.11 -11.91
C ASP A 78 1.37 -20.05 -11.61
N GLN A 79 2.14 -19.35 -12.45
CA GLN A 79 3.56 -19.12 -12.25
C GLN A 79 3.86 -18.06 -11.18
N ASP A 80 2.88 -17.18 -10.88
CA ASP A 80 3.02 -16.13 -9.89
C ASP A 80 2.87 -16.72 -8.48
N LEU A 81 1.67 -17.20 -8.14
CA LEU A 81 1.38 -17.87 -6.87
C LEU A 81 0.90 -19.30 -7.12
N VAL A 82 1.77 -20.30 -6.98
CA VAL A 82 1.48 -21.69 -7.34
C VAL A 82 0.32 -22.29 -6.53
N LYS A 83 -0.43 -23.21 -7.16
CA LYS A 83 -1.62 -23.84 -6.55
C LYS A 83 -1.35 -24.42 -5.16
N ALA A 84 -0.21 -25.11 -4.97
CA ALA A 84 0.14 -25.69 -3.67
C ALA A 84 0.19 -24.65 -2.53
N LYS A 85 0.65 -23.42 -2.81
CA LYS A 85 0.66 -22.33 -1.82
C LYS A 85 -0.73 -21.75 -1.61
N ARG A 86 -1.55 -21.63 -2.66
CA ARG A 86 -2.97 -21.24 -2.55
C ARG A 86 -3.76 -22.22 -1.70
N ASP A 87 -3.54 -23.52 -1.88
CA ASP A 87 -4.17 -24.59 -1.10
C ASP A 87 -3.80 -24.50 0.40
N ILE A 88 -2.62 -23.99 0.75
CA ILE A 88 -2.22 -23.73 2.15
C ILE A 88 -2.89 -22.45 2.66
N LEU A 89 -2.83 -21.35 1.89
CA LEU A 89 -3.47 -20.08 2.26
C LEU A 89 -4.98 -20.24 2.47
N ALA A 90 -5.64 -21.11 1.70
CA ALA A 90 -7.07 -21.40 1.83
C ALA A 90 -7.46 -22.03 3.18
N LYS A 91 -6.49 -22.57 3.93
CA LYS A 91 -6.70 -23.15 5.26
C LYS A 91 -6.55 -22.13 6.39
N LEU A 92 -6.07 -20.91 6.08
CA LEU A 92 -5.96 -19.84 7.06
C LEU A 92 -7.35 -19.37 7.53
N PRO A 93 -7.46 -18.79 8.74
CA PRO A 93 -8.74 -18.34 9.28
C PRO A 93 -9.37 -17.18 8.49
N GLY A 94 -10.69 -17.17 8.44
CA GLY A 94 -11.51 -16.12 7.82
C GLY A 94 -11.80 -16.36 6.34
N SER A 95 -12.57 -15.45 5.74
CA SER A 95 -12.91 -15.52 4.32
C SER A 95 -11.72 -15.06 3.46
N ILE A 96 -11.18 -15.97 2.65
CA ILE A 96 -10.10 -15.73 1.70
C ILE A 96 -10.54 -16.25 0.33
N THR A 97 -10.47 -15.40 -0.68
CA THR A 97 -10.76 -15.75 -2.09
C THR A 97 -9.53 -15.52 -2.93
N PHE A 98 -9.25 -16.42 -3.88
CA PHE A 98 -8.12 -16.31 -4.79
C PHE A 98 -8.63 -15.86 -6.16
N VAL A 99 -8.00 -14.83 -6.73
CA VAL A 99 -8.45 -14.24 -7.99
C VAL A 99 -7.30 -14.24 -8.99
N ASN A 100 -7.47 -14.98 -10.10
CA ASN A 100 -6.54 -14.94 -11.21
C ASN A 100 -6.73 -13.65 -12.02
N LEU A 101 -5.74 -12.77 -12.03
CA LEU A 101 -5.82 -11.50 -12.75
C LEU A 101 -5.97 -11.72 -14.26
N GLN A 102 -5.39 -12.77 -14.83
CA GLN A 102 -5.48 -13.09 -16.27
C GLN A 102 -6.91 -13.45 -16.69
N GLU A 103 -7.69 -14.04 -15.79
CA GLU A 103 -9.10 -14.36 -16.06
C GLU A 103 -9.99 -13.15 -15.83
N ARG A 104 -9.64 -12.32 -14.84
CA ARG A 104 -10.42 -11.16 -14.42
C ARG A 104 -10.24 -9.96 -15.38
N LEU A 105 -9.03 -9.77 -15.92
CA LEU A 105 -8.66 -8.71 -16.85
C LEU A 105 -7.79 -9.29 -18.00
N PRO A 106 -8.36 -10.10 -18.91
CA PRO A 106 -7.60 -10.85 -19.92
C PRO A 106 -6.87 -10.01 -20.96
N ASN A 107 -7.28 -8.75 -21.14
CA ASN A 107 -6.64 -7.84 -22.07
C ASN A 107 -5.49 -7.05 -21.43
N VAL A 108 -5.30 -7.16 -20.11
CA VAL A 108 -4.18 -6.56 -19.39
C VAL A 108 -3.01 -7.55 -19.41
N LYS A 109 -1.95 -7.21 -20.14
CA LYS A 109 -0.77 -8.05 -20.34
C LYS A 109 0.48 -7.39 -19.77
N ASP A 110 1.49 -8.20 -19.48
CA ASP A 110 2.83 -7.76 -19.04
C ASP A 110 2.81 -6.87 -17.80
N VAL A 111 1.87 -7.13 -16.89
CA VAL A 111 1.77 -6.44 -15.60
C VAL A 111 2.36 -7.34 -14.51
N PHE A 112 3.44 -6.87 -13.89
CA PHE A 112 4.20 -7.60 -12.88
C PHE A 112 4.84 -6.63 -11.88
N GLY A 113 5.29 -7.15 -10.75
CA GLY A 113 5.89 -6.35 -9.68
C GLY A 113 4.96 -5.22 -9.23
N TYR A 114 5.53 -4.04 -9.02
CA TYR A 114 4.80 -2.85 -8.56
C TYR A 114 3.60 -2.46 -9.44
N SER A 115 3.70 -2.65 -10.77
CA SER A 115 2.67 -2.19 -11.70
C SER A 115 1.31 -2.90 -11.58
N ILE A 116 1.24 -4.00 -10.83
CA ILE A 116 0.02 -4.80 -10.66
C ILE A 116 -1.00 -4.17 -9.69
N LYS A 117 -0.54 -3.30 -8.77
CA LYS A 117 -1.36 -2.81 -7.65
C LYS A 117 -2.65 -2.12 -8.10
N PRO A 118 -2.65 -1.16 -9.06
CA PRO A 118 -3.90 -0.51 -9.49
C PRO A 118 -4.89 -1.51 -10.09
N PHE A 119 -4.40 -2.52 -10.82
CA PHE A 119 -5.26 -3.50 -11.50
C PHE A 119 -5.95 -4.44 -10.51
N VAL A 120 -5.27 -4.92 -9.47
CA VAL A 120 -5.90 -5.79 -8.47
C VAL A 120 -6.89 -5.02 -7.61
N ILE A 121 -6.62 -3.73 -7.33
CA ILE A 121 -7.58 -2.84 -6.66
C ILE A 121 -8.83 -2.68 -7.53
N LEU A 122 -8.68 -2.42 -8.83
CA LEU A 122 -9.80 -2.29 -9.77
C LEU A 122 -10.58 -3.59 -9.92
N ALA A 123 -9.87 -4.71 -10.04
CA ALA A 123 -10.43 -6.03 -10.34
C ALA A 123 -11.15 -6.68 -9.15
N SER A 124 -10.83 -6.26 -7.92
CA SER A 124 -11.44 -6.79 -6.69
C SER A 124 -12.97 -6.65 -6.67
N SER A 125 -13.66 -7.55 -5.96
CA SER A 125 -15.12 -7.47 -5.80
C SER A 125 -15.55 -6.44 -4.75
N PHE A 126 -14.61 -5.81 -4.05
CA PHE A 126 -14.87 -4.84 -2.99
C PHE A 126 -15.16 -3.45 -3.55
N ARG A 127 -16.10 -2.70 -2.99
CA ARG A 127 -16.27 -1.27 -3.29
C ARG A 127 -15.20 -0.43 -2.60
N GLU A 128 -14.99 -0.70 -1.31
CA GLU A 128 -14.00 -0.05 -0.45
C GLU A 128 -12.82 -1.01 -0.29
N VAL A 129 -11.71 -0.68 -0.95
CA VAL A 129 -10.55 -1.56 -1.05
C VAL A 129 -9.46 -1.07 -0.12
N ILE A 130 -8.96 -1.95 0.73
CA ILE A 130 -7.73 -1.75 1.51
C ILE A 130 -6.66 -2.63 0.88
N PHE A 131 -5.81 -2.05 0.03
CA PHE A 131 -4.66 -2.75 -0.54
C PHE A 131 -3.48 -2.72 0.44
N LEU A 132 -2.77 -3.85 0.53
CA LEU A 132 -1.58 -4.00 1.34
C LEU A 132 -0.51 -4.79 0.56
N ASP A 133 0.74 -4.32 0.60
CA ASP A 133 1.88 -5.14 0.22
C ASP A 133 2.07 -6.32 1.20
N ASP A 134 2.74 -7.37 0.75
CA ASP A 134 2.92 -8.59 1.53
C ASP A 134 3.87 -8.44 2.73
N ASP A 135 4.75 -7.44 2.69
CA ASP A 135 5.75 -7.11 3.70
C ASP A 135 5.30 -5.98 4.63
N VAL A 136 4.03 -5.60 4.60
CA VAL A 136 3.46 -4.67 5.57
C VAL A 136 3.36 -5.33 6.94
N THR A 137 3.74 -4.60 7.99
CA THR A 137 3.40 -4.93 9.37
C THR A 137 2.33 -3.95 9.86
N LEU A 138 1.10 -4.42 10.07
CA LEU A 138 -0.01 -3.60 10.60
C LEU A 138 -0.06 -3.64 12.13
N LEU A 139 -0.29 -2.49 12.76
CA LEU A 139 -0.48 -2.36 14.22
C LEU A 139 -1.90 -2.00 14.63
N GLN A 140 -2.71 -1.54 13.69
CA GLN A 140 -4.10 -1.18 13.93
C GLN A 140 -5.04 -2.04 13.09
N ASN A 141 -6.22 -2.35 13.64
CA ASN A 141 -7.26 -2.99 12.87
C ASN A 141 -7.67 -2.08 11.70
N PRO A 142 -7.50 -2.51 10.43
CA PRO A 142 -7.70 -1.65 9.27
C PRO A 142 -9.17 -1.22 9.10
N ASP A 143 -10.12 -2.01 9.60
CA ASP A 143 -11.55 -1.67 9.55
C ASP A 143 -11.89 -0.53 10.54
N THR A 144 -11.37 -0.64 11.77
CA THR A 144 -11.55 0.38 12.81
C THR A 144 -10.85 1.68 12.43
N PHE A 145 -9.61 1.60 11.95
CA PHE A 145 -8.87 2.74 11.43
C PHE A 145 -9.68 3.50 10.36
N LEU A 146 -10.24 2.77 9.39
CA LEU A 146 -10.98 3.38 8.30
C LEU A 146 -12.28 4.04 8.77
N ALA A 147 -12.97 3.45 9.76
CA ALA A 147 -14.18 4.01 10.34
C ALA A 147 -13.93 5.34 11.10
N GLU A 148 -12.76 5.47 11.72
CA GLU A 148 -12.34 6.67 12.45
C GLU A 148 -11.79 7.77 11.55
N SER A 149 -11.30 7.43 10.36
CA SER A 149 -10.63 8.35 9.45
C SER A 149 -11.56 9.45 8.91
N LYS A 150 -11.12 10.71 9.01
CA LYS A 150 -11.79 11.85 8.39
C LYS A 150 -11.40 11.96 6.91
N LEU A 151 -10.14 11.68 6.58
CA LEU A 151 -9.67 11.60 5.19
C LEU A 151 -10.52 10.62 4.37
N TRP A 152 -10.81 9.44 4.92
CA TRP A 152 -11.67 8.47 4.26
C TRP A 152 -13.07 9.01 3.97
N LYS A 153 -13.71 9.62 4.98
CA LYS A 153 -15.07 10.17 4.84
C LYS A 153 -15.12 11.23 3.75
N ASP A 154 -14.18 12.17 3.80
CA ASP A 154 -14.16 13.34 2.92
C ASP A 154 -13.75 12.97 1.47
N TYR A 155 -12.69 12.18 1.30
CA TYR A 155 -12.06 11.97 -0.01
C TYR A 155 -12.37 10.60 -0.61
N GLY A 156 -12.65 9.57 0.21
CA GLY A 156 -12.75 8.20 -0.28
C GLY A 156 -11.42 7.62 -0.74
N SER A 157 -10.32 8.23 -0.31
CA SER A 157 -8.95 7.80 -0.58
C SER A 157 -8.09 8.07 0.65
N ILE A 158 -7.18 7.14 0.98
CA ILE A 158 -6.10 7.37 1.97
C ILE A 158 -4.78 7.06 1.29
N PHE A 159 -3.88 8.05 1.28
CA PHE A 159 -2.51 7.94 0.78
C PHE A 159 -1.52 8.33 1.88
N PHE A 160 -0.33 7.74 1.83
CA PHE A 160 0.75 8.01 2.78
C PHE A 160 1.94 8.66 2.06
N LEU A 161 2.59 9.59 2.74
CA LEU A 161 3.80 10.24 2.22
C LEU A 161 4.99 9.30 2.33
N ASP A 162 5.78 9.17 1.27
CA ASP A 162 7.05 8.44 1.31
C ASP A 162 8.12 9.22 2.12
N ARG A 163 9.23 8.58 2.43
CA ARG A 163 10.44 9.23 2.94
C ARG A 163 10.98 10.23 1.92
N SER A 164 11.71 11.22 2.38
CA SER A 164 12.31 12.23 1.50
C SER A 164 13.69 11.80 0.98
N PHE A 165 13.75 11.44 -0.30
CA PHE A 165 15.00 11.13 -1.01
C PHE A 165 15.29 12.09 -2.16
N SER A 166 16.54 12.58 -2.24
CA SER A 166 17.13 13.29 -3.40
C SER A 166 16.24 14.41 -3.98
N ARG A 167 16.60 14.96 -5.14
CA ARG A 167 15.77 15.97 -5.82
C ARG A 167 14.67 15.29 -6.64
N GLY A 168 13.46 15.84 -6.59
CA GLY A 168 12.35 15.35 -7.42
C GLY A 168 12.43 15.67 -8.91
N ASN A 169 11.50 15.10 -9.68
CA ASN A 169 11.37 15.30 -11.13
C ASN A 169 10.05 16.00 -11.49
N SER A 170 9.83 17.16 -10.89
CA SER A 170 8.59 17.92 -11.09
C SER A 170 8.38 18.41 -12.53
N GLU A 171 9.44 18.54 -13.34
CA GLU A 171 9.35 18.95 -14.74
C GLU A 171 8.52 17.95 -15.55
N TRP A 172 8.72 16.65 -15.32
CA TRP A 172 7.94 15.62 -15.99
C TRP A 172 6.44 15.75 -15.71
N VAL A 173 6.04 15.90 -14.45
CA VAL A 173 4.62 16.08 -14.10
C VAL A 173 4.08 17.38 -14.70
N ARG A 174 4.85 18.49 -14.63
CA ARG A 174 4.43 19.78 -15.22
C ARG A 174 4.29 19.74 -16.74
N SER A 175 4.95 18.82 -17.44
CA SER A 175 4.86 18.69 -18.89
C SER A 175 3.45 18.32 -19.38
N PHE A 176 2.66 17.62 -18.55
CA PHE A 176 1.28 17.23 -18.88
C PHE A 176 0.23 17.75 -17.88
N LEU A 177 0.63 18.12 -16.66
CA LEU A 177 -0.23 18.74 -15.64
C LEU A 177 0.11 20.24 -15.50
N THR A 178 -0.47 21.06 -16.37
CA THR A 178 -0.14 22.50 -16.47
C THR A 178 -0.69 23.35 -15.32
N MET A 179 -1.71 22.87 -14.62
CA MET A 179 -2.38 23.62 -13.54
C MET A 179 -2.54 22.73 -12.30
N PRO A 180 -1.47 22.28 -11.61
CA PRO A 180 -1.60 21.43 -10.43
C PRO A 180 -2.45 22.07 -9.33
N SER A 181 -3.13 21.26 -8.51
CA SER A 181 -3.88 21.76 -7.35
C SER A 181 -2.94 22.42 -6.31
N LEU A 182 -3.49 23.14 -5.32
CA LEU A 182 -2.67 23.65 -4.20
C LEU A 182 -2.02 22.54 -3.38
N VAL A 183 -2.62 21.34 -3.34
CA VAL A 183 -2.04 20.17 -2.68
C VAL A 183 -0.79 19.72 -3.44
N ALA A 184 -0.91 19.50 -4.76
CA ALA A 184 0.24 19.14 -5.58
C ALA A 184 1.29 20.25 -5.66
N GLN A 185 0.92 21.52 -5.78
CA GLN A 185 1.90 22.62 -5.85
C GLN A 185 2.82 22.69 -4.63
N LYS A 186 2.31 22.28 -3.45
CA LYS A 186 3.06 22.23 -2.20
C LYS A 186 3.69 20.86 -1.92
N SER A 187 3.45 19.86 -2.77
CA SER A 187 4.00 18.53 -2.58
C SER A 187 5.52 18.53 -2.74
N ARG A 188 6.20 17.62 -2.05
CA ARG A 188 7.68 17.57 -2.07
C ARG A 188 8.21 17.18 -3.45
N TYR A 189 7.47 16.35 -4.17
CA TYR A 189 7.74 16.02 -5.56
C TYR A 189 7.71 17.25 -6.44
N MET A 190 6.65 18.05 -6.36
CA MET A 190 6.45 19.22 -7.24
C MET A 190 7.37 20.39 -6.89
N THR A 191 7.75 20.53 -5.62
CA THR A 191 8.75 21.51 -5.17
C THR A 191 10.20 21.01 -5.33
N ASN A 192 10.39 19.80 -5.87
CA ASN A 192 11.68 19.11 -6.04
C ASN A 192 12.43 18.84 -4.72
N VAL A 193 11.74 18.86 -3.58
CA VAL A 193 12.31 18.49 -2.28
C VAL A 193 12.55 16.99 -2.17
N SER A 194 11.73 16.16 -2.83
CA SER A 194 11.93 14.72 -2.90
C SER A 194 11.53 14.14 -4.25
N ARG A 195 12.16 13.03 -4.67
CA ARG A 195 11.74 12.26 -5.86
C ARG A 195 10.54 11.35 -5.64
N ASP A 196 10.17 11.13 -4.39
CA ASP A 196 9.15 10.18 -4.00
C ASP A 196 8.11 10.94 -3.15
N GLU A 197 6.87 11.07 -3.63
CA GLU A 197 5.81 11.71 -2.85
C GLU A 197 5.05 10.68 -2.03
N GLN A 198 4.61 9.61 -2.69
CA GLN A 198 3.66 8.65 -2.16
C GLN A 198 4.34 7.32 -1.86
N GLU A 199 4.04 6.75 -0.70
CA GLU A 199 4.27 5.34 -0.41
C GLU A 199 2.99 4.55 -0.72
N SER A 200 3.14 3.41 -1.43
CA SER A 200 2.03 2.58 -1.91
C SER A 200 1.98 1.18 -1.30
N SER A 201 2.71 0.93 -0.21
CA SER A 201 2.58 -0.29 0.61
C SER A 201 1.20 -0.45 1.24
N MET A 202 0.48 0.67 1.46
CA MET A 202 -0.93 0.69 1.80
C MET A 202 -1.66 1.73 0.96
N VAL A 203 -2.70 1.31 0.24
CA VAL A 203 -3.55 2.21 -0.56
C VAL A 203 -5.01 1.89 -0.27
N VAL A 204 -5.79 2.90 0.12
CA VAL A 204 -7.22 2.71 0.42
C VAL A 204 -8.07 3.55 -0.52
N LEU A 205 -9.04 2.93 -1.22
CA LEU A 205 -9.90 3.60 -2.20
C LEU A 205 -11.37 3.16 -2.11
N ASP A 206 -12.33 4.10 -2.13
CA ASP A 206 -13.76 3.87 -2.37
C ASP A 206 -14.03 4.01 -3.87
N LYS A 207 -13.81 2.93 -4.62
CA LYS A 207 -14.08 2.92 -6.06
C LYS A 207 -15.58 2.87 -6.41
N GLY A 208 -16.47 2.96 -5.42
CA GLY A 208 -17.89 3.28 -5.63
C GLY A 208 -18.15 4.78 -5.83
N ARG A 209 -17.20 5.65 -5.45
CA ARG A 209 -17.24 7.07 -5.82
C ARG A 209 -16.73 7.21 -7.24
N LEU A 210 -17.58 7.69 -8.14
CA LEU A 210 -17.25 7.85 -9.57
C LEU A 210 -15.92 8.59 -9.80
N PRO A 211 -15.62 9.73 -9.14
CA PRO A 211 -14.33 10.40 -9.30
C PRO A 211 -13.14 9.49 -8.95
N VAL A 212 -13.21 8.79 -7.82
CA VAL A 212 -12.15 7.87 -7.36
C VAL A 212 -11.98 6.68 -8.32
N LEU A 213 -13.09 6.12 -8.83
CA LEU A 213 -13.04 5.08 -9.85
C LEU A 213 -12.32 5.55 -11.11
N HIS A 214 -12.63 6.73 -11.62
CA HIS A 214 -11.96 7.27 -12.80
C HIS A 214 -10.48 7.56 -12.54
N SER A 215 -10.10 8.06 -11.35
CA SER A 215 -8.69 8.20 -10.98
C SER A 215 -7.99 6.85 -10.91
N LEU A 216 -8.63 5.81 -10.39
CA LEU A 216 -8.08 4.44 -10.41
C LEU A 216 -7.90 3.93 -11.85
N LEU A 217 -8.84 4.18 -12.75
CA LEU A 217 -8.72 3.83 -14.17
C LEU A 217 -7.54 4.55 -14.85
N THR A 218 -7.31 5.82 -14.51
CA THR A 218 -6.13 6.56 -15.00
C THR A 218 -4.83 5.99 -14.41
N ALA A 219 -4.80 5.63 -13.12
CA ALA A 219 -3.64 4.96 -12.52
C ALA A 219 -3.36 3.60 -13.17
N CYS A 220 -4.40 2.81 -13.49
CA CYS A 220 -4.27 1.59 -14.30
C CYS A 220 -3.67 1.90 -15.68
N HIS A 221 -4.17 2.92 -16.37
CA HIS A 221 -3.67 3.31 -17.69
C HIS A 221 -2.17 3.68 -17.64
N MET A 222 -1.74 4.45 -16.64
CA MET A 222 -0.33 4.79 -16.42
C MET A 222 0.56 3.56 -16.21
N ASN A 223 -0.01 2.47 -15.69
CA ASN A 223 0.67 1.20 -15.42
C ASN A 223 0.51 0.14 -16.52
N LEU A 224 -0.24 0.43 -17.59
CA LEU A 224 -0.21 -0.39 -18.81
C LEU A 224 1.19 -0.34 -19.41
N LYS A 225 1.64 -1.46 -19.99
CA LYS A 225 3.01 -1.65 -20.48
C LYS A 225 3.56 -0.45 -21.27
N GLU A 226 2.82 0.05 -22.25
CA GLU A 226 3.26 1.16 -23.10
C GLU A 226 3.50 2.44 -22.28
N SER A 227 2.48 2.92 -21.55
CA SER A 227 2.61 4.13 -20.72
C SER A 227 3.62 3.96 -19.58
N ARG A 228 3.70 2.77 -19.01
CA ARG A 228 4.60 2.44 -17.89
C ARG A 228 6.05 2.50 -18.32
N ASP A 229 6.40 1.77 -19.38
CA ASP A 229 7.77 1.60 -19.83
C ASP A 229 8.27 2.87 -20.53
N GLU A 230 7.40 3.61 -21.22
CA GLU A 230 7.79 4.82 -21.95
C GLU A 230 7.80 6.09 -21.12
N ALA A 231 6.97 6.18 -20.06
CA ALA A 231 6.82 7.37 -19.23
C ALA A 231 7.01 7.08 -17.74
N LEU A 232 6.09 6.36 -17.08
CA LEU A 232 6.04 6.28 -15.61
C LEU A 232 7.36 5.80 -14.99
N HIS A 233 7.82 4.60 -15.35
CA HIS A 233 9.01 3.99 -14.76
C HIS A 233 10.34 4.66 -15.17
N LYS A 234 10.32 5.55 -16.18
CA LYS A 234 11.49 6.39 -16.48
C LYS A 234 11.66 7.56 -15.49
N HIS A 235 10.60 7.92 -14.77
CA HIS A 235 10.55 9.11 -13.92
C HIS A 235 10.22 8.81 -12.46
N THR A 236 9.69 7.62 -12.16
CA THR A 236 9.24 7.22 -10.83
C THR A 236 9.76 5.84 -10.43
N HIS A 237 9.79 5.57 -9.13
CA HIS A 237 10.09 4.23 -8.62
C HIS A 237 8.80 3.39 -8.55
N GLY A 238 8.52 2.65 -9.63
CA GLY A 238 7.34 1.80 -9.71
C GLY A 238 6.03 2.57 -9.88
N ASP A 239 4.96 2.05 -9.28
CA ASP A 239 3.59 2.51 -9.46
C ASP A 239 3.18 3.65 -8.54
N LYS A 240 3.91 3.89 -7.45
CA LYS A 240 3.43 4.64 -6.28
C LYS A 240 2.96 6.08 -6.58
N GLU A 241 3.63 6.78 -7.49
CA GLU A 241 3.24 8.15 -7.87
C GLU A 241 1.99 8.18 -8.76
N SER A 242 1.60 7.05 -9.36
CA SER A 242 0.47 7.00 -10.31
C SER A 242 -0.88 7.31 -9.65
N PHE A 243 -1.06 7.00 -8.36
CA PHE A 243 -2.33 7.21 -7.68
C PHE A 243 -2.64 8.70 -7.50
N TRP A 244 -1.75 9.47 -6.89
CA TRP A 244 -1.99 10.91 -6.69
C TRP A 244 -1.92 11.70 -8.00
N ILE A 245 -1.03 11.34 -8.95
CA ILE A 245 -0.99 11.97 -10.28
C ILE A 245 -2.33 11.78 -10.99
N ALA A 246 -2.91 10.58 -10.93
CA ALA A 246 -4.22 10.32 -11.53
C ALA A 246 -5.36 11.11 -10.87
N HIS A 247 -5.28 11.39 -9.57
CA HIS A 247 -6.21 12.29 -8.89
C HIS A 247 -6.03 13.73 -9.36
N GLU A 248 -4.80 14.22 -9.51
CA GLU A 248 -4.51 15.56 -10.03
C GLU A 248 -4.98 15.76 -11.46
N MET A 249 -4.68 14.81 -12.36
CA MET A 249 -5.08 14.87 -13.77
C MET A 249 -6.59 15.00 -13.94
N LEU A 250 -7.36 14.36 -13.06
CA LEU A 250 -8.82 14.34 -13.10
C LEU A 250 -9.48 15.31 -12.13
N ARG A 251 -8.71 16.16 -11.43
CA ARG A 251 -9.22 17.10 -10.43
C ARG A 251 -10.01 16.45 -9.29
N VAL A 252 -9.67 15.20 -8.97
CA VAL A 252 -10.29 14.48 -7.85
C VAL A 252 -9.57 14.90 -6.58
N PRO A 253 -10.27 15.50 -5.59
CA PRO A 253 -9.63 15.90 -4.35
C PRO A 253 -9.07 14.69 -3.60
N TYR A 254 -7.85 14.82 -3.08
CA TYR A 254 -7.21 13.84 -2.20
C TYR A 254 -6.37 14.58 -1.16
N LYS A 255 -5.95 13.85 -0.13
CA LYS A 255 -4.96 14.30 0.83
C LYS A 255 -4.13 13.10 1.29
N PHE A 256 -2.89 13.39 1.65
CA PHE A 256 -2.06 12.45 2.38
C PHE A 256 -2.37 12.50 3.86
N VAL A 257 -2.20 11.36 4.54
CA VAL A 257 -2.16 11.31 6.00
C VAL A 257 -1.02 12.21 6.49
N PRO A 258 -1.22 12.99 7.57
CA PRO A 258 -0.16 13.82 8.14
C PRO A 258 1.06 13.00 8.53
N GLY A 259 2.24 13.62 8.43
CA GLY A 259 3.51 12.97 8.70
C GLY A 259 4.13 12.36 7.44
N ILE A 260 5.42 12.62 7.28
CA ILE A 260 6.25 11.99 6.25
C ILE A 260 6.58 10.56 6.67
N GLY A 261 6.79 9.67 5.71
CA GLY A 261 7.32 8.33 5.98
C GLY A 261 8.60 8.41 6.81
N GLY A 262 8.59 7.79 7.99
CA GLY A 262 9.68 7.80 8.95
C GLY A 262 10.32 6.42 9.12
N ALA A 263 10.78 6.13 10.33
CA ALA A 263 11.30 4.82 10.71
C ALA A 263 10.81 4.40 12.10
N ALA A 264 10.63 3.10 12.32
CA ALA A 264 10.23 2.54 13.61
C ALA A 264 11.14 1.40 14.04
N GLY A 265 11.71 1.49 15.23
CA GLY A 265 12.67 0.51 15.73
C GLY A 265 13.45 1.07 16.91
N PHE A 266 14.75 1.21 16.72
CA PHE A 266 15.71 1.51 17.78
C PHE A 266 16.52 2.79 17.50
N PHE A 267 17.19 3.34 18.52
CA PHE A 267 18.07 4.49 18.34
C PHE A 267 19.42 4.09 17.74
N ARG A 268 19.94 4.88 16.79
CA ARG A 268 21.28 4.64 16.25
C ARG A 268 22.32 4.76 17.36
N THR A 269 23.31 3.87 17.33
CA THR A 269 24.50 3.98 18.20
C THR A 269 25.73 4.19 17.32
N LYS A 270 26.45 5.29 17.55
CA LYS A 270 27.67 5.65 16.83
C LYS A 270 28.79 5.89 17.83
N ASN A 271 29.91 5.19 17.66
CA ASN A 271 31.07 5.27 18.58
C ASN A 271 30.70 5.02 20.06
N GLY A 272 29.73 4.13 20.32
CA GLY A 272 29.25 3.82 21.66
C GLY A 272 28.30 4.85 22.27
N VAL A 273 27.95 5.91 21.54
CA VAL A 273 26.98 6.93 21.96
C VAL A 273 25.67 6.71 21.22
N GLN A 274 24.58 6.67 21.97
CA GLN A 274 23.24 6.60 21.41
C GLN A 274 22.81 8.00 20.92
N GLU A 275 22.26 8.06 19.71
CA GLU A 275 21.74 9.29 19.08
C GLU A 275 20.19 9.23 19.14
N PRO A 276 19.55 9.75 20.21
CA PRO A 276 18.10 9.67 20.38
C PRO A 276 17.30 10.41 19.30
N GLU A 277 17.94 11.31 18.56
CA GLU A 277 17.38 12.00 17.39
C GLU A 277 17.33 11.12 16.12
N VAL A 278 17.96 9.93 16.13
CA VAL A 278 18.02 9.04 14.98
C VAL A 278 17.38 7.69 15.29
N VAL A 279 16.23 7.43 14.67
CA VAL A 279 15.54 6.14 14.76
C VAL A 279 15.82 5.30 13.53
N CYS A 280 16.18 4.03 13.73
CA CYS A 280 16.49 3.07 12.69
C CYS A 280 15.48 1.92 12.66
N GLY A 281 14.99 1.54 11.46
CA GLY A 281 14.04 0.44 11.28
C GLY A 281 13.39 0.40 9.89
N PRO A 282 12.31 -0.38 9.71
CA PRO A 282 11.44 -0.29 8.53
C PRO A 282 10.79 1.09 8.42
N GLN A 283 10.37 1.43 7.21
CA GLN A 283 9.67 2.68 6.96
C GLN A 283 8.31 2.67 7.66
N SER A 284 8.01 3.70 8.44
CA SER A 284 6.82 3.76 9.29
C SER A 284 5.88 4.88 8.91
N HIS A 285 4.58 4.66 9.12
CA HIS A 285 3.56 5.67 8.93
C HIS A 285 2.64 5.77 10.16
N ILE A 286 2.14 6.97 10.39
CA ILE A 286 1.15 7.29 11.42
C ILE A 286 -0.24 7.46 10.79
N ASP A 287 -1.28 7.45 11.63
CA ASP A 287 -2.64 7.85 11.25
C ASP A 287 -2.89 9.36 11.46
N GLU A 288 -4.11 9.82 11.16
CA GLU A 288 -4.53 11.22 11.34
C GLU A 288 -4.47 11.71 12.80
N LYS A 289 -4.33 10.80 13.77
CA LYS A 289 -4.23 11.09 15.21
C LYS A 289 -2.81 10.95 15.74
N GLY A 290 -1.82 10.72 14.87
CA GLY A 290 -0.42 10.55 15.27
C GLY A 290 -0.07 9.17 15.84
N ARG A 291 -0.97 8.18 15.73
CA ARG A 291 -0.72 6.81 16.22
C ARG A 291 -0.05 5.99 15.13
N LEU A 292 0.85 5.09 15.52
CA LEU A 292 1.54 4.22 14.58
C LEU A 292 0.54 3.26 13.92
N ILE A 293 0.48 3.23 12.58
CA ILE A 293 -0.48 2.39 11.86
C ILE A 293 0.19 1.17 11.22
N HIS A 294 1.28 1.38 10.50
CA HIS A 294 1.96 0.30 9.80
C HIS A 294 3.43 0.62 9.50
N PHE A 295 4.16 -0.45 9.19
CA PHE A 295 5.50 -0.40 8.64
C PHE A 295 5.54 -1.06 7.26
N ASN A 296 6.30 -0.48 6.33
CA ASN A 296 6.74 -1.14 5.12
C ASN A 296 8.04 -1.90 5.42
N GLY A 297 7.90 -3.19 5.72
CA GLY A 297 8.96 -4.08 6.19
C GLY A 297 8.48 -5.02 7.29
N LEU A 298 9.04 -6.25 7.28
CA LEU A 298 8.83 -7.24 8.34
C LEU A 298 9.46 -6.81 9.66
N VAL A 299 9.23 -7.61 10.71
CA VAL A 299 9.81 -7.45 12.05
C VAL A 299 11.30 -7.80 12.19
N LEU A 300 11.97 -8.14 11.08
CA LEU A 300 13.38 -8.54 11.05
C LEU A 300 14.29 -7.34 10.81
N SER A 301 15.48 -7.35 11.41
CA SER A 301 16.48 -6.28 11.28
C SER A 301 16.90 -6.02 9.84
N HIS A 302 16.85 -7.05 9.01
CA HIS A 302 17.01 -6.95 7.58
C HIS A 302 15.91 -7.76 6.89
N LYS A 303 15.38 -7.23 5.79
CA LYS A 303 14.28 -7.85 5.04
C LYS A 303 14.65 -9.29 4.67
N ASP A 304 13.77 -10.21 5.03
CA ASP A 304 13.86 -11.65 4.77
C ASP A 304 15.13 -12.38 5.30
N ASP A 305 15.95 -11.76 6.17
CA ASP A 305 17.17 -12.38 6.72
C ASP A 305 17.04 -12.65 8.24
N LEU A 306 16.72 -13.90 8.58
CA LEU A 306 16.57 -14.36 9.96
C LEU A 306 17.87 -14.28 10.78
N HIS A 307 19.05 -14.32 10.12
CA HIS A 307 20.34 -14.30 10.82
C HIS A 307 20.66 -12.92 11.42
N LYS A 308 20.00 -11.86 10.92
CA LYS A 308 20.14 -10.49 11.44
C LYS A 308 19.27 -10.23 12.68
N GLY A 309 18.42 -11.19 13.04
CA GLY A 309 17.56 -11.11 14.22
C GLY A 309 16.34 -10.22 14.02
N TYR A 310 15.64 -9.97 15.14
CA TYR A 310 14.45 -9.15 15.20
C TYR A 310 14.82 -7.72 15.62
N ILE A 311 14.05 -6.76 15.12
CA ILE A 311 14.21 -5.35 15.50
C ILE A 311 13.73 -5.17 16.94
N ASP A 312 14.50 -4.42 17.72
CA ASP A 312 14.07 -3.94 19.03
C ASP A 312 13.22 -2.68 18.86
N PHE A 313 11.90 -2.88 18.74
CA PHE A 313 10.96 -1.79 18.54
C PHE A 313 10.66 -1.09 19.86
N HIS A 314 11.21 0.12 20.03
CA HIS A 314 10.94 0.94 21.20
C HIS A 314 10.45 2.35 20.84
N HIS A 315 10.85 2.88 19.68
CA HIS A 315 10.53 4.25 19.25
C HIS A 315 10.23 4.29 17.75
N PHE A 316 9.50 5.31 17.32
CA PHE A 316 9.35 5.65 15.92
C PHE A 316 9.58 7.15 15.73
N VAL A 317 9.95 7.53 14.50
CA VAL A 317 10.02 8.92 14.09
C VAL A 317 8.95 9.18 13.05
N ALA A 318 8.18 10.25 13.23
CA ALA A 318 7.14 10.71 12.31
C ALA A 318 7.42 12.18 11.95
N PRO A 319 8.25 12.44 10.93
CA PRO A 319 8.63 13.81 10.60
C PRO A 319 7.43 14.65 10.14
N VAL A 320 7.30 15.85 10.67
CA VAL A 320 6.19 16.76 10.35
C VAL A 320 6.58 17.84 9.33
N ASN A 321 7.89 18.03 9.11
CA ASN A 321 8.43 19.02 8.18
C ASN A 321 8.89 18.37 6.88
N GLU A 322 8.67 19.06 5.74
CA GLU A 322 9.03 18.62 4.37
C GLU A 322 10.51 18.25 4.17
N ASN A 323 11.39 18.63 5.08
CA ASN A 323 12.80 18.28 5.08
C ASN A 323 13.15 17.49 6.36
N PRO A 324 12.76 16.20 6.43
CA PRO A 324 12.76 15.38 7.65
C PRO A 324 14.16 14.99 8.17
N GLY A 325 15.20 15.74 7.81
CA GLY A 325 16.60 15.36 8.02
C GLY A 325 17.07 14.25 7.08
N ASN A 326 18.32 13.83 7.25
CA ASN A 326 18.94 12.86 6.35
C ASN A 326 18.39 11.45 6.64
N VAL A 327 17.78 10.83 5.64
CA VAL A 327 17.59 9.38 5.61
C VAL A 327 18.93 8.77 5.22
N ASP A 328 19.47 7.87 6.04
CA ASP A 328 20.69 7.15 5.67
C ASP A 328 20.39 6.25 4.47
N ILE A 329 21.01 6.54 3.32
CA ILE A 329 20.69 5.97 2.01
C ILE A 329 21.32 4.58 1.76
N GLY A 330 22.05 4.04 2.75
CA GLY A 330 22.95 2.91 2.53
C GLY A 330 22.31 1.52 2.54
N TYR A 331 21.69 1.12 3.66
CA TYR A 331 21.27 -0.27 3.89
C TYR A 331 20.15 -0.37 4.94
N HIS A 332 19.33 -1.43 4.89
CA HIS A 332 18.41 -1.77 5.98
C HIS A 332 19.20 -2.19 7.24
N PRO A 333 18.77 -1.78 8.45
CA PRO A 333 17.61 -0.93 8.74
C PRO A 333 17.86 0.55 8.40
N TRP A 334 16.85 1.23 7.84
CA TRP A 334 16.96 2.64 7.46
C TRP A 334 16.95 3.52 8.70
N CYS A 335 17.84 4.51 8.75
CA CYS A 335 17.89 5.47 9.85
C CYS A 335 17.37 6.83 9.40
N VAL A 336 16.45 7.41 10.16
CA VAL A 336 15.86 8.72 9.90
C VAL A 336 16.26 9.65 11.04
N HIS A 337 16.94 10.74 10.69
CA HIS A 337 17.42 11.75 11.64
C HIS A 337 16.39 12.87 11.79
N SER A 338 15.70 12.93 12.92
CA SER A 338 14.77 14.02 13.23
C SER A 338 15.48 15.36 13.37
N ARG A 339 14.84 16.44 12.91
CA ARG A 339 15.31 17.83 13.17
C ARG A 339 14.63 18.47 14.37
N GLN A 340 13.51 17.91 14.81
CA GLN A 340 12.75 18.34 15.97
C GLN A 340 12.42 17.13 16.85
N PRO A 341 13.42 16.50 17.52
CA PRO A 341 13.23 15.22 18.19
C PRO A 341 12.12 15.23 19.23
N GLU A 342 11.95 16.33 19.96
CA GLU A 342 10.89 16.51 20.95
C GLU A 342 9.46 16.40 20.38
N GLN A 343 9.28 16.60 19.07
CA GLN A 343 7.99 16.55 18.38
C GLN A 343 7.85 15.34 17.47
N GLU A 344 8.96 14.90 16.86
CA GLU A 344 8.95 13.90 15.80
C GLU A 344 9.37 12.51 16.28
N VAL A 345 10.16 12.40 17.36
CA VAL A 345 10.60 11.11 17.93
C VAL A 345 9.69 10.73 19.08
N ILE A 346 8.99 9.61 18.91
CA ILE A 346 7.90 9.20 19.78
C ILE A 346 8.23 7.81 20.34
N GLU A 347 8.14 7.69 21.66
CA GLU A 347 8.20 6.39 22.32
C GLU A 347 6.92 5.60 22.02
N MET A 348 7.07 4.33 21.65
CA MET A 348 5.91 3.47 21.44
C MET A 348 5.16 3.26 22.76
N ASN A 349 3.85 3.36 22.69
CA ASN A 349 3.00 3.10 23.86
C ASN A 349 2.88 1.59 24.15
N GLU A 350 2.32 1.25 25.30
CA GLU A 350 2.18 -0.15 25.74
C GLU A 350 1.34 -1.01 24.77
N TYR A 351 0.34 -0.42 24.10
CA TYR A 351 -0.44 -1.13 23.10
C TYR A 351 0.39 -1.46 21.86
N GLU A 352 1.17 -0.50 21.36
CA GLU A 352 2.07 -0.68 20.21
C GLU A 352 3.15 -1.71 20.53
N LYS A 353 3.85 -1.58 21.66
CA LYS A 353 4.86 -2.54 22.15
C LYS A 353 4.27 -3.95 22.31
N GLY A 354 3.09 -4.06 22.94
CA GLY A 354 2.39 -5.32 23.14
C GLY A 354 1.99 -5.98 21.81
N THR A 355 1.48 -5.20 20.86
CA THR A 355 1.07 -5.68 19.54
C THR A 355 2.27 -6.15 18.73
N ILE A 356 3.36 -5.37 18.67
CA ILE A 356 4.59 -5.74 17.97
C ILE A 356 5.18 -7.04 18.55
N LYS A 357 5.19 -7.18 19.88
CA LYS A 357 5.65 -8.42 20.53
C LYS A 357 4.86 -9.63 20.06
N GLN A 358 3.52 -9.54 20.01
CA GLN A 358 2.68 -10.63 19.51
C GLN A 358 2.98 -10.95 18.03
N ILE A 359 3.22 -9.93 17.21
CA ILE A 359 3.57 -10.10 15.78
C ILE A 359 4.92 -10.81 15.63
N ILE A 360 5.92 -10.44 16.44
CA ILE A 360 7.24 -11.10 16.47
C ILE A 360 7.11 -12.55 16.91
N ASP A 361 6.36 -12.84 17.97
CA ASP A 361 6.17 -14.20 18.48
C ASP A 361 5.41 -15.10 17.51
N LEU A 362 4.43 -14.53 16.79
CA LEU A 362 3.78 -15.19 15.65
C LEU A 362 4.80 -15.54 14.56
N HIS A 363 5.65 -14.59 14.16
CA HIS A 363 6.68 -14.84 13.14
C HIS A 363 7.65 -15.95 13.57
N LYS A 364 8.14 -15.92 14.81
CA LYS A 364 9.01 -16.97 15.38
C LYS A 364 8.34 -18.34 15.32
N THR A 365 7.05 -18.42 15.63
CA THR A 365 6.27 -19.67 15.58
C THR A 365 6.17 -20.20 14.14
N LEU A 366 5.89 -19.32 13.17
CA LEU A 366 5.81 -19.69 11.75
C LEU A 366 7.16 -20.15 11.19
N VAL A 367 8.25 -19.49 11.56
CA VAL A 367 9.62 -19.88 11.19
C VAL A 367 9.95 -21.26 11.78
N ALA A 368 9.64 -21.50 13.05
CA ALA A 368 9.88 -22.78 13.71
C ALA A 368 9.09 -23.93 13.06
N SER A 369 7.88 -23.66 12.57
CA SER A 369 7.06 -24.63 11.84
C SER A 369 7.37 -24.68 10.34
N LYS A 370 8.37 -23.95 9.85
CA LYS A 370 8.71 -23.81 8.42
C LYS A 370 7.52 -23.40 7.54
N PHE A 371 6.58 -22.66 8.11
CA PHE A 371 5.33 -22.28 7.46
C PHE A 371 4.47 -23.50 7.01
N GLU A 372 4.63 -24.66 7.67
CA GLU A 372 3.84 -25.89 7.44
C GLU A 372 2.66 -26.03 8.43
N PHE A 373 1.57 -26.69 7.99
CA PHE A 373 0.28 -26.80 8.70
C PHE A 373 0.14 -28.17 9.44
N PRO A 374 -0.56 -28.24 10.60
CA PRO A 374 -1.22 -27.15 11.31
C PRO A 374 -0.24 -26.33 12.14
N PHE A 375 -0.34 -25.01 12.02
CA PHE A 375 0.35 -24.10 12.94
C PHE A 375 -0.12 -24.43 14.36
N PRO A 376 0.79 -24.59 15.34
CA PRO A 376 0.40 -24.68 16.73
C PRO A 376 -0.18 -23.32 17.15
N LEU A 377 -1.46 -23.10 16.86
CA LEU A 377 -2.23 -22.05 17.48
C LEU A 377 -2.30 -22.45 18.95
N ARG A 378 -1.58 -21.73 19.82
CA ARG A 378 -1.88 -21.78 21.26
C ARG A 378 -3.36 -21.46 21.37
N ARG A 379 -4.17 -22.44 21.80
CA ARG A 379 -5.50 -22.17 22.33
C ARG A 379 -5.26 -21.25 23.52
N GLY A 380 -5.82 -20.04 23.47
CA GLY A 380 -5.77 -19.14 24.61
C GLY A 380 -6.46 -19.79 25.79
N ASP A 381 -5.77 -19.79 26.92
CA ASP A 381 -6.40 -19.82 28.25
C ASP A 381 -7.03 -18.44 28.53
#